data_AF-A0A1Y1JTV1-F1
#
_entry.id   AF-A0A1Y1JTV1-F1
#
_cell.length_a   1.000
_cell.length_b   1.000
_cell.length_c   1.000
_cell.angle_alpha   90.00
_cell.angle_beta   90.00
_cell.angle_gamma   90.00
#
_symmetry.space_group_name_H-M   'P 1'
#
loop_
_entity.id
_entity.type
_entity.pdbx_description
1 polymer ?
#
loop_
_entity_poly.entity_id
_entity_poly.type
_entity_poly.pdbx_seq_one_letter_code
_entity_poly.pdbx_strand_id
1 'polypeptide(L)'
;MEVTTPASSSYGHQFTWTDYTFFGGMLAMSTIIGIYFGFFGKKQNTASEYLMGGKRMHAIPIAASQVACQISATTLLAVPADIYKFGANYMWLSVSTLLVSIAVYKIYLPVFYNLQ
;
A
#
# COMPACT_ATOMS: atom_id res chain seq x y z
N MET A 1 51.26 23.75 -11.96
CA MET A 1 51.32 22.47 -11.24
C MET A 1 50.13 21.66 -11.68
N GLU A 2 50.40 20.77 -12.62
CA GLU A 2 49.47 19.80 -13.16
C GLU A 2 49.22 18.76 -12.06
N VAL A 3 48.01 18.72 -11.51
CA VAL A 3 47.57 17.62 -10.65
C VAL A 3 46.69 16.75 -11.53
N THR A 4 47.32 15.75 -12.13
CA THR A 4 46.66 14.60 -12.74
C THR A 4 46.03 13.72 -11.64
N THR A 5 45.08 12.86 -12.07
CA THR A 5 44.59 11.60 -11.45
C THR A 5 43.26 11.68 -10.68
N PRO A 6 42.31 10.73 -10.87
CA PRO A 6 41.83 10.14 -12.11
C PRO A 6 40.29 10.24 -12.25
N ALA A 7 39.79 9.87 -13.43
CA ALA A 7 38.39 9.63 -13.81
C ALA A 7 37.36 9.58 -12.65
N SER A 8 36.51 10.60 -12.58
CA SER A 8 35.17 10.44 -12.03
C SER A 8 34.45 9.41 -12.90
N SER A 9 34.53 8.15 -12.49
CA SER A 9 33.84 7.04 -13.12
C SER A 9 32.38 7.44 -13.24
N SER A 10 31.95 7.71 -14.46
CA SER A 10 30.57 7.95 -14.83
C SER A 10 29.80 6.71 -14.38
N TYR A 11 29.11 6.79 -13.24
CA TYR A 11 28.12 5.79 -12.84
C TYR A 11 26.93 5.92 -13.79
N GLY A 12 27.11 5.49 -15.04
CA GLY A 12 26.00 4.90 -15.78
C GLY A 12 25.62 3.65 -14.99
N HIS A 13 24.84 3.82 -13.93
CA HIS A 13 24.42 2.76 -13.04
C HIS A 13 23.47 1.87 -13.83
N GLN A 14 24.06 0.97 -14.61
CA GLN A 14 23.31 -0.11 -15.22
C GLN A 14 22.83 -0.99 -14.06
N PHE A 15 21.54 -1.28 -14.07
CA PHE A 15 20.89 -2.12 -13.07
C PHE A 15 21.76 -3.35 -12.80
N THR A 16 22.14 -3.52 -11.53
CA THR A 16 22.96 -4.66 -11.15
C THR A 16 22.10 -5.91 -11.24
N TRP A 17 22.72 -7.07 -11.47
CA TRP A 17 22.03 -8.36 -11.48
C TRP A 17 21.11 -8.54 -10.26
N THR A 18 21.54 -8.07 -9.10
CA THR A 18 20.77 -8.05 -7.86
C THR A 18 19.42 -7.34 -8.00
N ASP A 19 19.38 -6.15 -8.61
CA ASP A 19 18.14 -5.38 -8.78
C ASP A 19 17.12 -6.13 -9.65
N TYR A 20 17.61 -6.76 -10.72
CA TYR A 20 16.77 -7.61 -11.57
C TYR A 20 16.23 -8.83 -10.84
N THR A 21 17.02 -9.46 -9.96
CA THR A 21 16.53 -10.61 -9.17
C THR A 21 15.45 -10.21 -8.17
N PHE A 22 15.56 -9.05 -7.51
CA PHE A 22 14.52 -8.55 -6.60
C PHE A 22 13.26 -8.14 -7.36
N PHE A 23 13.41 -7.42 -8.47
CA PHE A 23 12.29 -7.01 -9.30
C PHE A 23 11.55 -8.22 -9.89
N GLY A 24 12.29 -9.15 -10.49
CA GLY A 24 11.73 -10.40 -11.02
C GLY A 24 11.12 -11.27 -9.93
N GLY A 25 11.76 -11.38 -8.77
CA GLY A 25 11.25 -12.15 -7.63
C GLY A 25 9.95 -11.58 -7.06
N MET A 26 9.85 -10.26 -6.89
CA MET A 26 8.62 -9.60 -6.45
C MET A 26 7.47 -9.85 -7.43
N LEU A 27 7.73 -9.70 -8.73
CA LEU A 27 6.74 -9.94 -9.78
C LEU A 27 6.32 -11.41 -9.83
N ALA A 28 7.28 -12.33 -9.74
CA ALA A 28 7.03 -13.76 -9.75
C ALA A 28 6.15 -14.15 -8.55
N MET A 29 6.49 -13.71 -7.34
CA MET A 29 5.68 -13.99 -6.14
C MET A 29 4.25 -13.44 -6.27
N SER A 30 4.10 -12.19 -6.73
CA SER A 30 2.78 -11.58 -6.97
C SER A 30 1.96 -12.39 -7.99
N THR A 31 2.60 -12.78 -9.09
CA THR A 31 1.96 -13.57 -10.16
C THR A 31 1.62 -14.98 -9.71
N ILE A 32 2.48 -15.64 -8.92
CA ILE A 32 2.23 -16.97 -8.37
C ILE A 32 0.98 -16.96 -7.48
N ILE A 33 0.84 -15.96 -6.61
CA ILE A 33 -0.33 -15.83 -5.74
C ILE A 33 -1.60 -15.57 -6.57
N GLY A 34 -1.51 -14.71 -7.59
CA GLY A 34 -2.59 -14.45 -8.54
C GLY A 34 -2.99 -15.70 -9.34
N ILE A 35 -2.03 -16.47 -9.87
CA ILE A 35 -2.27 -17.71 -10.61
C ILE A 35 -2.83 -18.79 -9.69
N TYR A 36 -2.31 -18.93 -8.48
CA TYR A 36 -2.80 -19.89 -7.49
C TYR A 36 -4.26 -19.63 -7.13
N PHE A 37 -4.64 -18.39 -6.81
CA PHE A 37 -6.03 -18.04 -6.54
C PHE A 37 -6.91 -18.03 -7.81
N GLY A 38 -6.35 -17.71 -8.98
CA GLY A 38 -7.09 -17.63 -10.24
C GLY A 38 -7.40 -18.98 -10.90
N PHE A 39 -6.46 -19.93 -10.86
CA PHE A 39 -6.62 -21.26 -11.49
C PHE A 39 -6.91 -22.37 -10.48
N PHE A 40 -6.30 -22.33 -9.29
CA PHE A 40 -6.41 -23.38 -8.26
C PHE A 40 -7.32 -22.98 -7.08
N GLY A 41 -7.66 -21.71 -6.96
CA GLY A 41 -8.67 -21.24 -6.01
C GLY A 41 -9.99 -21.93 -6.34
N LYS A 42 -10.54 -22.67 -5.36
CA LYS A 42 -11.87 -23.25 -5.45
C LYS A 42 -12.81 -22.16 -5.99
N LYS A 43 -13.44 -22.39 -7.15
CA LYS A 43 -14.51 -21.53 -7.68
C LYS A 43 -15.46 -21.23 -6.51
N GLN A 44 -15.41 -20.02 -5.95
CA GLN A 44 -16.49 -19.52 -5.13
C GLN A 44 -17.66 -19.41 -6.10
N ASN A 45 -18.52 -20.43 -6.09
CA ASN A 45 -19.50 -20.69 -7.15
C ASN A 45 -20.59 -19.61 -7.23
N THR A 46 -20.57 -18.61 -6.35
CA THR A 46 -21.52 -17.50 -6.33
C THR A 46 -20.77 -16.19 -6.17
N ALA A 47 -21.06 -15.18 -7.02
CA ALA A 47 -20.45 -13.85 -6.94
C ALA A 47 -20.62 -13.20 -5.55
N SER A 48 -21.70 -13.53 -4.82
CA SER A 48 -21.86 -13.03 -3.44
C SER A 48 -20.89 -13.66 -2.45
N GLU A 49 -20.34 -14.86 -2.68
CA GLU A 49 -19.36 -15.46 -1.78
C GLU A 49 -17.95 -14.85 -1.98
N TYR A 50 -17.62 -14.49 -3.23
CA TYR A 50 -16.40 -13.74 -3.58
C TYR A 50 -16.48 -12.27 -3.10
N LEU A 51 -17.64 -11.62 -3.25
CA LEU A 51 -17.83 -10.22 -2.87
C LEU A 51 -18.15 -10.02 -1.37
N MET A 52 -18.84 -10.97 -0.71
CA MET A 52 -19.21 -10.88 0.72
C MET A 52 -18.32 -11.74 1.65
N GLY A 53 -17.28 -12.39 1.14
CA GLY A 53 -16.29 -13.11 1.97
C GLY A 53 -16.92 -14.14 2.93
N GLY A 54 -17.98 -14.83 2.50
CA GLY A 54 -18.66 -15.85 3.31
C GLY A 54 -19.45 -15.35 4.52
N LYS A 55 -19.79 -14.05 4.61
CA LYS A 55 -20.64 -13.47 5.69
C LYS A 55 -20.12 -13.71 7.14
N ARG A 56 -18.86 -14.14 7.29
CA ARG A 56 -18.21 -14.49 8.57
C ARG A 56 -16.84 -13.82 8.76
N MET A 57 -16.55 -12.76 8.02
CA MET A 57 -15.29 -12.04 8.18
C MET A 57 -15.27 -11.28 9.50
N HIS A 58 -14.39 -11.71 10.40
CA HIS A 58 -14.07 -11.02 11.66
C HIS A 58 -13.60 -9.58 11.37
N ALA A 59 -13.80 -8.63 12.28
CA ALA A 59 -13.40 -7.23 12.06
C ALA A 59 -11.87 -7.05 11.83
N ILE A 60 -11.07 -8.01 12.33
CA ILE A 60 -9.61 -8.00 12.27
C ILE A 60 -9.05 -8.08 10.83
N PRO A 61 -9.40 -9.05 9.98
CA PRO A 61 -8.96 -9.10 8.59
C PRO A 61 -9.45 -7.91 7.74
N ILE A 62 -10.61 -7.34 8.08
CA ILE A 62 -11.14 -6.14 7.40
C ILE A 62 -10.25 -4.94 7.70
N ALA A 63 -9.94 -4.70 8.98
CA ALA A 63 -9.03 -3.63 9.38
C ALA A 63 -7.61 -3.85 8.84
N ALA A 64 -7.12 -5.09 8.84
CA ALA A 64 -5.81 -5.44 8.30
C ALA A 64 -5.71 -5.14 6.79
N SER A 65 -6.78 -5.41 6.02
CA SER A 65 -6.84 -5.11 4.59
C SER A 65 -6.86 -3.60 4.33
N GLN A 66 -7.57 -2.84 5.17
CA GLN A 66 -7.61 -1.38 5.07
C GLN A 66 -6.24 -0.75 5.35
N VAL A 67 -5.53 -1.25 6.36
CA VAL A 67 -4.14 -0.81 6.64
C VAL A 67 -3.22 -1.20 5.48
N ALA A 68 -3.42 -2.39 4.89
CA ALA A 68 -2.62 -2.84 3.76
C ALA A 68 -2.78 -1.96 2.52
N CYS A 69 -3.98 -1.48 2.19
CA CYS A 69 -4.18 -0.62 1.01
C CYS A 69 -3.79 0.85 1.24
N GLN A 70 -3.69 1.31 2.49
CA GLN A 70 -3.35 2.70 2.80
C GLN A 70 -1.89 3.05 2.42
N ILE A 71 -1.02 2.05 2.32
CA ILE A 71 0.39 2.24 1.99
C ILE A 71 0.57 2.10 0.49
N SER A 72 0.73 3.23 -0.20
CA SER A 72 1.01 3.29 -1.63
C SER A 72 2.26 4.14 -1.91
N ALA A 73 2.70 4.14 -3.17
CA ALA A 73 3.82 4.97 -3.65
C ALA A 73 3.62 6.46 -3.35
N THR A 74 2.37 6.90 -3.25
CA THR A 74 2.01 8.23 -2.81
C THR A 74 2.49 8.51 -1.39
N THR A 75 2.25 7.64 -0.41
CA THR A 75 2.68 7.88 0.98
C THR A 75 4.20 7.93 1.12
N LEU A 76 4.92 7.08 0.36
CA LEU A 76 6.38 6.99 0.44
C LEU A 76 7.08 8.26 -0.06
N LEU A 77 6.54 8.91 -1.10
CA LEU A 77 7.12 10.12 -1.69
C LEU A 77 6.45 11.41 -1.19
N ALA A 78 5.13 11.40 -0.94
CA ALA A 78 4.38 12.59 -0.56
C ALA A 78 4.68 13.04 0.86
N VAL A 79 4.78 12.12 1.82
CA VAL A 79 5.03 12.47 3.23
C VAL A 79 6.35 13.22 3.42
N PRO A 80 7.51 12.74 2.91
CA PRO A 80 8.74 13.52 3.01
C PRO A 80 8.65 14.81 2.17
N ALA A 81 8.10 14.78 0.96
CA ALA A 81 7.98 15.97 0.12
C ALA A 81 7.16 17.09 0.78
N ASP A 82 6.09 16.74 1.49
CA ASP A 82 5.25 17.67 2.24
C ASP A 82 5.94 18.18 3.50
N ILE A 83 6.66 17.32 4.23
CA ILE A 83 7.44 17.73 5.41
C ILE A 83 8.58 18.68 5.00
N TYR A 84 9.26 18.41 3.88
CA TYR A 84 10.33 19.27 3.37
C TYR A 84 9.83 20.63 2.87
N LYS A 85 8.61 20.71 2.30
CA LYS A 85 8.05 21.97 1.78
C LYS A 85 7.26 22.78 2.81
N PHE A 86 6.46 22.15 3.65
CA PHE A 86 5.48 22.81 4.52
C PHE A 86 5.78 22.65 6.02
N GLY A 87 6.83 21.91 6.38
CA GLY A 87 7.30 21.77 7.76
C GLY A 87 6.21 21.27 8.72
N ALA A 88 5.97 22.03 9.78
CA ALA A 88 5.04 21.68 10.86
C ALA A 88 3.55 21.58 10.46
N ASN A 89 3.16 22.07 9.28
CA ASN A 89 1.76 22.01 8.81
C ASN A 89 1.26 20.58 8.58
N TYR A 90 2.16 19.61 8.35
CA TYR A 90 1.80 18.20 8.22
C TYR A 90 1.08 17.64 9.46
N MET A 91 1.39 18.16 10.66
CA MET A 91 0.73 17.77 11.91
C MET A 91 -0.78 18.05 11.88
N TRP A 92 -1.21 19.11 11.18
CA TRP A 92 -2.62 19.47 11.05
C TRP A 92 -3.41 18.43 10.25
N LEU A 93 -2.78 17.82 9.24
CA LEU A 93 -3.38 16.74 8.44
C LEU A 93 -3.64 15.50 9.30
N SER A 94 -2.72 15.17 10.21
CA SER A 94 -2.88 14.05 11.15
C SER A 94 -4.03 14.29 12.13
N VAL A 95 -4.15 15.52 12.66
CA VAL A 95 -5.26 15.90 13.55
C VAL A 95 -6.60 15.84 12.81
N SER A 96 -6.66 16.35 11.58
CA SER A 96 -7.87 16.29 10.75
C SER A 96 -8.30 14.84 10.47
N THR A 97 -7.35 13.96 10.16
CA THR A 97 -7.61 12.54 9.91
C THR A 97 -8.17 11.82 11.15
N LEU A 98 -7.68 12.14 12.34
CA LEU A 98 -8.22 11.60 13.60
C LEU A 98 -9.66 12.06 13.86
N LEU A 99 -9.95 13.35 13.62
CA LEU A 99 -11.30 13.91 13.76
C LEU A 99 -12.30 13.22 12.81
N VAL A 100 -11.92 13.05 11.55
CA VAL A 100 -12.73 12.34 10.56
C VAL A 100 -12.95 10.88 10.97
N SER A 101 -11.93 10.21 11.49
CA SER A 101 -12.06 8.82 11.98
C SER A 101 -13.07 8.70 13.13
N ILE A 102 -13.09 9.66 14.07
CA ILE A 102 -14.07 9.68 15.17
C ILE A 102 -15.48 9.94 14.63
N ALA A 103 -15.63 10.86 13.68
CA ALA A 103 -16.91 11.17 13.06
C ALA A 103 -17.49 9.96 12.31
N VAL A 104 -16.66 9.22 11.56
CA VAL A 104 -17.07 7.99 10.86
C VAL A 104 -17.56 6.93 11.84
N TYR A 105 -16.87 6.73 12.97
CA TYR A 105 -17.30 5.79 14.01
C TYR A 105 -18.65 6.19 14.63
N LYS A 106 -18.86 7.49 14.90
CA LYS A 106 -20.07 7.98 15.58
C LYS A 106 -21.29 8.13 14.68
N ILE A 107 -21.09 8.46 13.40
CA ILE A 107 -22.18 8.81 12.47
C ILE A 107 -22.41 7.71 11.44
N TYR A 108 -21.34 7.21 10.83
CA TYR A 108 -21.43 6.27 9.71
C TYR A 108 -21.75 4.84 10.20
N LEU A 109 -21.12 4.41 11.29
CA LEU A 109 -21.33 3.08 11.86
C LEU A 109 -22.79 2.83 12.32
N PRO A 110 -23.47 3.72 13.07
CA PRO A 110 -24.87 3.49 13.45
C PRO A 110 -25.84 3.61 12.27
N VAL A 111 -25.52 4.41 11.25
CA VAL A 111 -26.34 4.52 10.02
C VAL A 111 -26.33 3.21 9.24
N PHE A 112 -25.15 2.59 9.05
CA PHE A 112 -25.06 1.31 8.35
C PHE A 112 -25.68 0.16 9.15
N TYR A 113 -25.57 0.18 10.48
CA TYR A 113 -26.20 -0.82 11.34
C TYR A 113 -27.73 -0.73 11.35
N ASN A 114 -28.32 0.43 11.05
CA ASN A 114 -29.77 0.59 10.90
C ASN A 114 -30.30 0.22 9.50
N LEU A 115 -29.41 0.04 8.51
CA LEU A 115 -29.78 -0.27 7.13
C LEU A 115 -29.61 -1.77 6.77
N GLN A 116 -29.02 -2.56 7.67
CA GLN A 116 -28.93 -4.03 7.60
C GLN A 116 -29.95 -4.68 8.53
#